data_AF-A0A444R2Y9-F1
#
_entry.id   AF-A0A444R2Y9-F1
#
_cell.length_a   1.000
_cell.length_b   1.000
_cell.length_c   1.000
_cell.angle_alpha   90.00
_cell.angle_beta   90.00
_cell.angle_gamma   90.00
#
_symmetry.space_group_name_H-M   'P 1'
#
loop_
_entity.id
_entity.type
_entity.pdbx_description
1 polymer ?
#
loop_
_entity_poly.entity_id
_entity_poly.type
_entity_poly.pdbx_seq_one_letter_code
_entity_poly.pdbx_strand_id
1 'polypeptide(L)'
;IEKRNPTLKGALPDNYFSRQNLETKKLASLIDTIDNIETLAHETDVETLSKEDLVGRVYEYFLGKFAATEGKGGGEFYTPKCVVTLLTEMLEPFQGKIYDPCCGSAGMFVQSVKFVESHQGKSRDIALYGQELTATTYKLAKMNLAIRGLSANLGERPANTFFSDQHPDLKADYILANPPFNLKDWRNEAELTEDPRFAGYRMPPTGNANYGWILHMLSKLSANGTAGFVLANGSMSSNTSGEGEIRAQMIENDLIDCMIALPGQLFYTTQIPVCLWFMTKSKAADPAKGYRDRQGETLFIDARNLGTMISRTTKELTAEDIATIADTYHAWRSTPEELAARIARGDSKLEKYEDQAGFCKVATLQDIKDNDYV
;
A
#
# COMPACT_ATOMS: atom_id res chain seq x y z
N ILE A 1 -6.98 29.18 9.06
CA ILE A 1 -6.40 28.33 7.99
C ILE A 1 -7.50 27.69 7.15
N GLU A 2 -8.38 26.87 7.72
CA GLU A 2 -9.43 26.15 6.96
C GLU A 2 -10.37 27.06 6.15
N LYS A 3 -10.80 28.21 6.69
CA LYS A 3 -11.67 29.17 5.97
C LYS A 3 -11.08 29.67 4.64
N ARG A 4 -9.75 29.66 4.50
CA ARG A 4 -9.04 30.10 3.29
C ARG A 4 -8.62 28.93 2.38
N ASN A 5 -8.71 27.69 2.87
CA ASN A 5 -8.23 26.49 2.20
C ASN A 5 -9.33 25.42 2.24
N PRO A 6 -10.24 25.38 1.25
CA PRO A 6 -11.38 24.47 1.25
C PRO A 6 -11.00 22.99 1.40
N THR A 7 -9.87 22.59 0.82
CA THR A 7 -9.32 21.23 0.92
C THR A 7 -9.01 20.82 2.37
N LEU A 8 -8.65 21.78 3.22
CA LEU A 8 -8.34 21.57 4.64
C LEU A 8 -9.54 21.68 5.57
N LYS A 9 -10.76 21.88 5.05
CA LYS A 9 -11.96 21.98 5.88
C LYS A 9 -12.10 20.77 6.81
N GLY A 10 -12.20 21.01 8.12
CA GLY A 10 -12.33 19.98 9.15
C GLY A 10 -11.08 19.12 9.39
N ALA A 11 -9.94 19.46 8.79
CA ALA A 11 -8.68 18.72 8.97
C ALA A 11 -8.00 19.05 10.30
N LEU A 12 -8.06 20.31 10.74
CA LEU A 12 -7.36 20.76 11.93
C LEU A 12 -8.22 20.49 13.18
N PRO A 13 -7.63 19.91 14.25
CA PRO A 13 -8.38 19.61 15.44
C PRO A 13 -8.74 20.90 16.19
N ASP A 14 -10.05 21.14 16.36
CA ASP A 14 -10.56 22.30 17.09
C ASP A 14 -10.30 22.17 18.61
N ASN A 15 -9.78 23.24 19.22
CA ASN A 15 -9.50 23.34 20.66
C ASN A 15 -8.73 22.13 21.26
N TYR A 16 -7.86 21.50 20.47
CA TYR A 16 -7.24 20.21 20.82
C TYR A 16 -6.51 20.24 22.17
N PHE A 17 -5.61 21.20 22.37
CA PHE A 17 -4.79 21.29 23.58
C PHE A 17 -5.60 21.66 24.82
N SER A 18 -6.62 22.51 24.66
CA SER A 18 -7.55 22.85 25.74
C SER A 18 -8.42 21.66 26.15
N ARG A 19 -8.81 20.79 25.21
CA ARG A 19 -9.58 19.57 25.48
C ARG A 19 -8.75 18.45 26.09
N GLN A 20 -7.44 18.44 25.87
CA GLN A 20 -6.52 17.45 26.44
C GLN A 20 -6.05 17.81 27.87
N ASN A 21 -6.54 18.91 28.47
CA ASN A 21 -6.09 19.43 29.76
C ASN A 21 -4.56 19.56 29.85
N LEU A 22 -3.90 19.89 28.74
CA LEU A 22 -2.46 20.04 28.72
C LEU A 22 -2.07 21.29 29.53
N GLU A 23 -1.14 21.15 30.47
CA GLU A 23 -0.64 22.29 31.24
C GLU A 23 -0.05 23.34 30.29
N THR A 24 -0.41 24.61 30.49
CA THR A 24 0.06 25.73 29.65
C THR A 24 1.57 25.82 29.58
N LYS A 25 2.29 25.49 30.67
CA LYS A 25 3.76 25.43 30.69
C LYS A 25 4.32 24.34 29.78
N LYS A 26 3.68 23.16 29.73
CA LYS A 26 4.08 22.06 28.83
C LYS A 26 3.82 22.41 27.37
N LEU A 27 2.68 23.07 27.08
CA LEU A 27 2.39 23.57 25.74
C LEU A 27 3.41 24.60 25.28
N ALA A 28 3.74 25.59 26.12
CA ALA A 28 4.75 26.59 25.82
C ALA A 28 6.12 25.94 25.56
N SER A 29 6.56 25.03 26.44
CA SER A 29 7.82 24.31 26.25
C SER A 29 7.85 23.45 24.98
N LEU A 30 6.72 22.85 24.59
CA LEU A 30 6.61 22.11 23.33
C LEU A 30 6.72 23.05 22.11
N ILE A 31 6.05 24.20 22.16
CA ILE A 31 6.16 25.22 21.12
C ILE A 31 7.61 25.71 21.01
N ASP A 32 8.24 26.05 22.13
CA ASP A 32 9.65 26.46 22.15
C ASP A 32 10.56 25.36 21.60
N THR A 33 10.31 24.10 21.93
CA THR A 33 11.08 22.98 21.40
C THR A 33 10.96 22.90 19.87
N ILE A 34 9.74 23.08 19.32
CA ILE A 34 9.49 23.06 17.88
C ILE A 34 10.08 24.30 17.19
N ASP A 35 9.97 25.47 17.80
CA ASP A 35 10.51 26.74 17.26
C ASP A 35 12.04 26.73 17.19
N ASN A 36 12.67 26.02 18.14
CA ASN A 36 14.12 25.79 18.16
C ASN A 36 14.58 24.66 17.22
N ILE A 37 13.68 23.94 16.54
CA ILE A 37 14.10 23.03 15.47
C ILE A 37 14.56 23.92 14.31
N GLU A 38 15.84 23.83 13.95
CA GLU A 38 16.36 24.43 12.72
C GLU A 38 15.68 23.78 11.51
N THR A 39 14.53 24.32 11.14
CA THR A 39 13.78 23.96 9.93
C THR A 39 14.38 24.59 8.68
N LEU A 40 15.40 25.43 8.86
CA LEU A 40 16.23 26.02 7.83
C LEU A 40 17.42 25.08 7.61
N ALA A 41 17.35 24.20 6.61
CA ALA A 41 18.58 23.65 6.05
C ALA A 41 19.45 24.85 5.63
N HIS A 42 20.59 25.08 6.29
CA HIS A 42 21.55 26.07 5.83
C HIS A 42 21.97 25.69 4.41
N GLU A 43 21.93 26.65 3.49
CA GLU A 43 22.14 26.50 2.04
C GLU A 43 23.52 25.94 1.65
N THR A 44 24.34 25.47 2.60
CA THR A 44 25.77 25.23 2.37
C THR A 44 26.29 23.83 2.63
N ASP A 45 25.54 22.85 3.18
CA ASP A 45 26.16 21.53 3.46
C ASP A 45 25.27 20.27 3.31
N VAL A 46 24.14 20.34 2.61
CA VAL A 46 23.49 19.14 2.04
C VAL A 46 22.84 19.55 0.73
N GLU A 47 23.40 19.13 -0.40
CA GLU A 47 22.66 19.20 -1.66
C GLU A 47 21.32 18.47 -1.47
N THR A 48 20.20 19.18 -1.68
CA THR A 48 18.83 18.68 -1.96
C THR A 48 17.81 18.42 -0.83
N LEU A 49 17.84 19.09 0.33
CA LEU A 49 16.69 19.04 1.27
C LEU A 49 15.89 20.34 1.29
N SER A 50 14.70 20.34 0.69
CA SER A 50 13.74 21.46 0.84
C SER A 50 13.17 21.47 2.26
N LYS A 51 12.81 22.65 2.78
CA LYS A 51 12.21 22.80 4.13
C LYS A 51 10.91 21.99 4.28
N GLU A 52 10.15 21.88 3.19
CA GLU A 52 8.90 21.10 3.12
C GLU A 52 9.16 19.60 3.34
N ASP A 53 10.26 19.07 2.81
CA ASP A 53 10.65 17.67 3.01
C ASP A 53 11.10 17.38 4.45
N LEU A 54 11.82 18.31 5.10
CA LEU A 54 12.22 18.13 6.51
C LEU A 54 11.01 18.04 7.45
N VAL A 55 10.08 18.99 7.36
CA VAL A 55 8.85 19.00 8.19
C VAL A 55 8.01 17.75 7.91
N GLY A 56 7.90 17.35 6.63
CA GLY A 56 7.25 16.11 6.25
C GLY A 56 7.88 14.87 6.90
N ARG A 57 9.21 14.74 6.85
CA ARG A 57 9.95 13.62 7.47
C ARG A 57 9.77 13.58 8.98
N VAL A 58 9.81 14.72 9.66
CA VAL A 58 9.55 14.81 11.11
C VAL A 58 8.12 14.36 11.42
N TYR A 59 7.13 14.81 10.63
CA TYR A 59 5.73 14.39 10.80
C TYR A 59 5.55 12.87 10.65
N GLU A 60 6.16 12.28 9.62
CA GLU A 60 6.10 10.82 9.36
C GLU A 60 6.82 10.01 10.45
N TYR A 61 7.95 10.51 10.95
CA TYR A 61 8.65 9.91 12.09
C TYR A 61 7.76 9.85 13.33
N PHE A 62 7.14 10.97 13.73
CA PHE A 62 6.27 11.00 14.90
C PHE A 62 5.03 10.13 14.71
N LEU A 63 4.43 10.16 13.52
CA LEU A 63 3.30 9.30 13.19
C LEU A 63 3.65 7.81 13.34
N GLY A 64 4.80 7.37 12.85
CA GLY A 64 5.30 6.01 13.03
C GLY A 64 5.55 5.67 14.50
N LYS A 65 6.10 6.60 15.29
CA LYS A 65 6.32 6.42 16.74
C LYS A 65 5.02 6.32 17.52
N PHE A 66 4.01 7.11 17.19
CA PHE A 66 2.69 7.01 17.81
C PHE A 66 2.02 5.69 17.45
N ALA A 67 2.07 5.27 16.19
CA ALA A 67 1.54 3.96 15.77
C ALA A 67 2.21 2.79 16.52
N ALA A 68 3.53 2.83 16.71
CA ALA A 68 4.26 1.81 17.47
C ALA A 68 3.91 1.80 18.96
N THR A 69 3.52 2.95 19.54
CA THR A 69 3.22 3.08 20.98
C THR A 69 1.76 2.80 21.31
N GLU A 70 0.82 3.14 20.42
CA GLU A 70 -0.61 3.00 20.69
C GLU A 70 -1.09 1.54 20.67
N GLY A 71 -0.33 0.61 20.09
CA GLY A 71 -0.52 -0.84 20.26
C GLY A 71 -1.89 -1.40 19.85
N LYS A 72 -2.71 -0.63 19.13
CA LYS A 72 -4.08 -1.00 18.74
C LYS A 72 -4.12 -1.41 17.28
N GLY A 73 -4.69 -2.60 17.02
CA GLY A 73 -5.17 -3.04 15.70
C GLY A 73 -4.08 -3.38 14.69
N GLY A 74 -4.01 -4.63 14.25
CA GLY A 74 -3.00 -5.11 13.32
C GLY A 74 -2.92 -4.29 12.03
N GLY A 75 -1.77 -3.67 11.79
CA GLY A 75 -1.41 -3.05 10.50
C GLY A 75 -2.12 -1.73 10.12
N GLU A 76 -3.26 -1.39 10.73
CA GLU A 76 -4.17 -0.34 10.25
C GLU A 76 -3.57 1.09 10.26
N PHE A 77 -2.70 1.42 11.21
CA PHE A 77 -2.30 2.81 11.44
C PHE A 77 -1.03 3.22 10.70
N TYR A 78 -0.11 2.29 10.45
CA TYR A 78 1.17 2.59 9.84
C TYR A 78 1.80 1.37 9.17
N THR A 79 2.04 1.50 7.86
CA THR A 79 2.79 0.52 7.07
C THR A 79 4.28 0.89 7.10
N PRO A 80 5.19 -0.05 7.41
CA PRO A 80 6.63 0.22 7.38
C PRO A 80 7.08 0.77 6.02
N LYS A 81 7.98 1.77 6.04
CA LYS A 81 8.44 2.46 4.83
C LYS A 81 8.95 1.49 3.78
N CYS A 82 9.77 0.51 4.17
CA CYS A 82 10.33 -0.49 3.25
C CYS A 82 9.26 -1.31 2.50
N VAL A 83 8.13 -1.62 3.14
CA VAL A 83 7.01 -2.35 2.51
C VAL A 83 6.25 -1.46 1.54
N VAL A 84 6.03 -0.19 1.92
CA VAL A 84 5.41 0.79 1.02
C VAL A 84 6.29 1.04 -0.20
N THR A 85 7.59 1.23 0.00
CA THR A 85 8.57 1.39 -1.09
C THR A 85 8.55 0.17 -2.00
N LEU A 86 8.57 -1.05 -1.46
CA LEU A 86 8.46 -2.25 -2.27
C LEU A 86 7.18 -2.28 -3.13
N LEU A 87 6.02 -1.96 -2.55
CA LEU A 87 4.77 -1.88 -3.31
C LEU A 87 4.84 -0.85 -4.46
N THR A 88 5.41 0.34 -4.20
CA THR A 88 5.52 1.38 -5.22
C THR A 88 6.53 1.03 -6.31
N GLU A 89 7.69 0.46 -5.95
CA GLU A 89 8.73 0.02 -6.89
C GLU A 89 8.22 -1.09 -7.80
N MET A 90 7.34 -1.98 -7.30
CA MET A 90 6.76 -3.03 -8.11
C MET A 90 5.60 -2.56 -9.00
N LEU A 91 4.76 -1.63 -8.52
CA LEU A 91 3.62 -1.14 -9.30
C LEU A 91 3.98 -0.07 -10.32
N GLU A 92 4.99 0.74 -10.04
CA GLU A 92 5.46 1.84 -10.89
C GLU A 92 4.35 2.82 -11.32
N PRO A 93 3.65 3.47 -10.38
CA PRO A 93 2.48 4.29 -10.69
C PRO A 93 2.85 5.66 -11.25
N PHE A 94 3.50 5.71 -12.42
CA PHE A 94 4.00 6.94 -13.06
C PHE A 94 2.91 7.91 -13.52
N GLN A 95 1.72 7.40 -13.83
CA GLN A 95 0.58 8.19 -14.33
C GLN A 95 -0.75 7.48 -14.06
N GLY A 96 -1.86 8.21 -13.99
CA GLY A 96 -3.20 7.64 -13.84
C GLY A 96 -3.75 7.72 -12.42
N LYS A 97 -4.77 6.92 -12.12
CA LYS A 97 -5.48 6.99 -10.83
C LYS A 97 -4.91 6.00 -9.83
N ILE A 98 -4.41 6.50 -8.71
CA ILE A 98 -3.95 5.70 -7.56
C ILE A 98 -5.05 5.70 -6.51
N TYR A 99 -5.46 4.52 -6.03
CA TYR A 99 -6.49 4.36 -5.01
C TYR A 99 -5.99 3.57 -3.80
N ASP A 100 -6.33 4.04 -2.60
CA ASP A 100 -6.17 3.28 -1.35
C ASP A 100 -7.52 3.26 -0.58
N PRO A 101 -8.22 2.12 -0.52
CA PRO A 101 -9.54 2.01 0.10
C PRO A 101 -9.54 2.08 1.63
N CYS A 102 -8.36 2.11 2.24
CA CYS A 102 -8.12 2.10 3.68
C CYS A 102 -6.85 2.92 3.97
N CYS A 103 -6.84 4.17 3.50
CA CYS A 103 -5.62 4.94 3.32
C CYS A 103 -4.90 5.31 4.62
N GLY A 104 -5.54 5.10 5.77
CA GLY A 104 -4.98 5.45 7.06
C GLY A 104 -4.54 6.90 7.04
N SER A 105 -3.28 7.13 7.40
CA SER A 105 -2.63 8.45 7.42
C SER A 105 -2.16 8.97 6.05
N ALA A 106 -2.57 8.33 4.95
CA ALA A 106 -2.12 8.60 3.58
C ALA A 106 -0.61 8.36 3.33
N GLY A 107 0.04 7.49 4.11
CA GLY A 107 1.45 7.14 3.92
C GLY A 107 1.76 6.51 2.55
N MET A 108 0.87 5.66 2.03
CA MET A 108 1.00 5.05 0.69
C MET A 108 1.09 6.12 -0.42
N PHE A 109 0.27 7.17 -0.35
CA PHE A 109 0.28 8.25 -1.34
C PHE A 109 1.55 9.08 -1.29
N VAL A 110 2.03 9.40 -0.09
CA VAL A 110 3.28 10.13 0.09
C VAL A 110 4.44 9.40 -0.59
N GLN A 111 4.55 8.09 -0.37
CA GLN A 111 5.62 7.29 -0.97
C GLN A 111 5.41 7.09 -2.47
N SER A 112 4.17 6.94 -2.94
CA SER A 112 3.87 6.86 -4.38
C SER A 112 4.34 8.12 -5.12
N VAL A 113 4.08 9.30 -4.56
CA VAL A 113 4.56 10.56 -5.16
C VAL A 113 6.08 10.66 -5.12
N LYS A 114 6.71 10.30 -3.99
CA LYS A 114 8.18 10.27 -3.87
C LYS A 114 8.82 9.34 -4.90
N PHE A 115 8.23 8.16 -5.14
CA PHE A 115 8.66 7.24 -6.19
C PHE A 115 8.61 7.89 -7.57
N VAL A 116 7.50 8.53 -7.91
CA VAL A 116 7.34 9.21 -9.21
C VAL A 116 8.40 10.30 -9.37
N GLU A 117 8.64 11.11 -8.34
CA GLU A 117 9.62 12.19 -8.35
C GLU A 117 11.07 11.68 -8.44
N SER A 118 11.42 10.61 -7.72
CA SER A 118 12.78 10.03 -7.76
C SER A 118 13.12 9.42 -9.11
N HIS A 119 12.11 9.03 -9.88
CA HIS A 119 12.25 8.46 -11.22
C HIS A 119 11.91 9.46 -12.34
N GLN A 120 12.01 10.76 -12.06
CA GLN A 120 11.81 11.86 -13.02
C GLN A 120 10.40 11.92 -13.66
N GLY A 121 9.43 11.21 -13.09
CA GLY A 121 8.02 11.34 -13.42
C GLY A 121 7.43 12.64 -12.88
N LYS A 122 6.17 12.92 -13.26
CA LYS A 122 5.49 14.16 -12.85
C LYS A 122 4.33 13.83 -11.93
N SER A 123 4.39 14.32 -10.69
CA SER A 123 3.33 14.14 -9.68
C SER A 123 1.95 14.67 -10.10
N ARG A 124 1.89 15.58 -11.08
CA ARG A 124 0.61 16.07 -11.66
C ARG A 124 -0.09 15.06 -12.57
N ASP A 125 0.64 14.05 -13.05
CA ASP A 125 0.12 13.03 -13.97
C ASP A 125 -0.58 11.88 -13.19
N ILE A 126 -0.52 11.92 -11.84
CA ILE A 126 -1.22 11.01 -10.95
C ILE A 126 -2.38 11.71 -10.22
N ALA A 127 -3.49 11.00 -10.10
CA ALA A 127 -4.65 11.43 -9.33
C ALA A 127 -4.87 10.48 -8.15
N LEU A 128 -4.82 11.03 -6.94
CA LEU A 128 -4.89 10.27 -5.70
C LEU A 128 -6.33 10.20 -5.18
N TYR A 129 -6.80 9.00 -4.87
CA TYR A 129 -8.11 8.73 -4.28
C TYR A 129 -7.94 7.86 -3.04
N GLY A 130 -8.57 8.22 -1.94
CA GLY A 130 -8.44 7.47 -0.69
C GLY A 130 -9.74 7.38 0.08
N GLN A 131 -9.82 6.45 1.02
CA GLN A 131 -10.91 6.41 1.99
C GLN A 131 -10.38 5.93 3.34
N GLU A 132 -10.90 6.54 4.42
CA GLU A 132 -10.54 6.20 5.79
C GLU A 132 -11.80 6.18 6.66
N LEU A 133 -11.90 5.18 7.54
CA LEU A 133 -13.07 4.96 8.40
C LEU A 133 -13.14 5.98 9.54
N THR A 134 -12.02 6.24 10.20
CA THR A 134 -11.99 6.96 11.47
C THR A 134 -11.77 8.46 11.26
N ALA A 135 -12.56 9.28 11.96
CA ALA A 135 -12.46 10.74 11.83
C ALA A 135 -11.09 11.29 12.26
N THR A 136 -10.43 10.66 13.22
CA THR A 136 -9.09 11.04 13.68
C THR A 136 -8.04 10.78 12.61
N THR A 137 -8.00 9.56 12.07
CA THR A 137 -7.00 9.19 11.04
C THR A 137 -7.26 9.90 9.73
N TYR A 138 -8.53 10.12 9.36
CA TYR A 138 -8.89 10.93 8.20
C TYR A 138 -8.32 12.36 8.28
N LYS A 139 -8.33 12.98 9.48
CA LYS A 139 -7.70 14.28 9.70
C LYS A 139 -6.17 14.22 9.59
N LEU A 140 -5.55 13.17 10.14
CA LEU A 140 -4.10 12.94 10.00
C LEU A 140 -3.72 12.82 8.52
N ALA A 141 -4.47 12.08 7.71
CA ALA A 141 -4.26 11.98 6.26
C ALA A 141 -4.30 13.35 5.58
N LYS A 142 -5.34 14.16 5.86
CA LYS A 142 -5.45 15.51 5.29
C LYS A 142 -4.28 16.43 5.67
N MET A 143 -3.84 16.37 6.92
CA MET A 143 -2.67 17.13 7.37
C MET A 143 -1.37 16.62 6.73
N ASN A 144 -1.19 15.29 6.65
CA ASN A 144 0.00 14.66 6.09
C ASN A 144 0.21 15.03 4.62
N LEU A 145 -0.88 15.00 3.84
CA LEU A 145 -0.88 15.42 2.44
C LEU A 145 -0.60 16.92 2.30
N ALA A 146 -1.26 17.75 3.11
CA ALA A 146 -1.11 19.21 3.03
C ALA A 146 0.31 19.70 3.38
N ILE A 147 0.96 19.08 4.37
CA ILE A 147 2.36 19.40 4.74
C ILE A 147 3.31 19.19 3.56
N ARG A 148 2.97 18.29 2.62
CA ARG A 148 3.77 17.95 1.43
C ARG A 148 3.23 18.56 0.14
N GLY A 149 2.27 19.49 0.24
CA GLY A 149 1.65 20.09 -0.94
C GLY A 149 0.86 19.10 -1.81
N LEU A 150 0.50 17.93 -1.29
CA LEU A 150 -0.23 16.90 -2.03
C LEU A 150 -1.75 17.10 -1.91
N SER A 151 -2.45 16.79 -2.99
CA SER A 151 -3.91 16.79 -3.04
C SER A 151 -4.41 15.39 -3.36
N ALA A 152 -5.36 14.90 -2.57
CA ALA A 152 -6.05 13.64 -2.82
C ALA A 152 -7.56 13.80 -2.58
N ASN A 153 -8.36 13.10 -3.37
CA ASN A 153 -9.79 12.97 -3.09
C ASN A 153 -10.00 11.86 -2.05
N LEU A 154 -10.10 12.23 -0.77
CA LEU A 154 -10.33 11.29 0.33
C LEU A 154 -11.81 10.94 0.56
N GLY A 155 -12.71 11.37 -0.33
CA GLY A 155 -14.14 11.33 -0.10
C GLY A 155 -14.65 12.52 0.73
N GLU A 156 -15.97 12.65 0.83
CA GLU A 156 -16.61 13.80 1.49
C GLU A 156 -16.43 13.79 3.01
N ARG A 157 -16.29 12.60 3.59
CA ARG A 157 -16.18 12.37 5.03
C ARG A 157 -15.49 11.05 5.34
N PRO A 158 -14.99 10.85 6.58
CA PRO A 158 -14.64 9.53 7.06
C PRO A 158 -15.86 8.59 6.97
N ALA A 159 -15.65 7.40 6.43
CA ALA A 159 -16.73 6.46 6.11
C ALA A 159 -16.22 5.02 5.99
N ASN A 160 -17.05 4.06 6.37
CA ASN A 160 -16.78 2.64 6.15
C ASN A 160 -16.78 2.32 4.64
N THR A 161 -15.70 1.74 4.14
CA THR A 161 -15.53 1.41 2.72
C THR A 161 -16.52 0.38 2.19
N PHE A 162 -16.96 -0.54 3.04
CA PHE A 162 -17.99 -1.51 2.67
C PHE A 162 -19.38 -0.88 2.62
N PHE A 163 -19.80 -0.13 3.64
CA PHE A 163 -21.18 0.38 3.72
C PHE A 163 -21.43 1.75 3.09
N SER A 164 -20.36 2.52 2.86
CA SER A 164 -20.46 3.92 2.43
C SER A 164 -19.25 4.27 1.57
N ASP A 165 -19.10 3.55 0.46
CA ASP A 165 -18.09 3.79 -0.55
C ASP A 165 -18.13 5.24 -1.03
N GLN A 166 -17.04 5.98 -0.80
CA GLN A 166 -16.94 7.40 -1.18
C GLN A 166 -16.58 7.58 -2.66
N HIS A 167 -16.25 6.50 -3.38
CA HIS A 167 -15.77 6.53 -4.75
C HIS A 167 -16.46 5.47 -5.61
N PRO A 168 -17.82 5.39 -5.65
CA PRO A 168 -18.56 4.27 -6.23
C PRO A 168 -18.16 3.96 -7.69
N ASP A 169 -17.98 5.00 -8.51
CA ASP A 169 -17.67 4.88 -9.94
C ASP A 169 -16.17 4.82 -10.26
N LEU A 170 -15.30 4.88 -9.25
CA LEU A 170 -13.85 4.89 -9.47
C LEU A 170 -13.37 3.57 -10.07
N LYS A 171 -12.64 3.70 -11.18
CA LYS A 171 -11.79 2.67 -11.77
C LYS A 171 -10.35 3.15 -11.74
N ALA A 172 -9.57 2.58 -10.84
CA ALA A 172 -8.19 2.95 -10.55
C ALA A 172 -7.21 2.13 -11.39
N ASP A 173 -6.14 2.76 -11.84
CA ASP A 173 -5.06 2.10 -12.59
C ASP A 173 -4.08 1.41 -11.66
N TYR A 174 -3.91 1.98 -10.46
CA TYR A 174 -3.10 1.41 -9.39
C TYR A 174 -3.88 1.41 -8.09
N ILE A 175 -3.80 0.30 -7.35
CA ILE A 175 -4.28 0.23 -5.97
C ILE A 175 -3.12 -0.18 -5.08
N LEU A 176 -2.83 0.64 -4.05
CA LEU A 176 -1.87 0.33 -3.00
C LEU A 176 -2.63 0.33 -1.69
N ALA A 177 -2.57 -0.76 -0.93
CA ALA A 177 -3.35 -0.86 0.30
C ALA A 177 -2.67 -1.71 1.37
N ASN A 178 -2.96 -1.39 2.63
CA ASN A 178 -2.65 -2.23 3.78
C ASN A 178 -3.92 -2.29 4.65
N PRO A 179 -4.92 -3.10 4.28
CA PRO A 179 -6.18 -3.17 5.01
C PRO A 179 -6.01 -3.77 6.40
N PRO A 180 -6.95 -3.49 7.32
CA PRO A 180 -7.12 -4.21 8.59
C PRO A 180 -7.00 -5.73 8.44
N PHE A 181 -6.01 -6.34 9.10
CA PHE A 181 -5.82 -7.79 9.04
C PHE A 181 -6.85 -8.52 9.90
N ASN A 182 -7.50 -9.53 9.33
CA ASN A 182 -8.42 -10.42 10.04
C ASN A 182 -9.56 -9.68 10.76
N LEU A 183 -10.03 -8.58 10.16
CA LEU A 183 -11.11 -7.77 10.71
C LEU A 183 -12.39 -8.62 10.83
N LYS A 184 -12.85 -8.78 12.06
CA LYS A 184 -14.09 -9.48 12.41
C LYS A 184 -15.24 -8.48 12.44
N ASP A 185 -16.47 -9.00 12.38
CA ASP A 185 -17.70 -8.21 12.56
C ASP A 185 -17.78 -7.00 11.62
N TRP A 186 -17.15 -7.10 10.45
CA TRP A 186 -17.12 -6.06 9.42
C TRP A 186 -18.44 -5.98 8.65
N ARG A 187 -19.28 -7.02 8.76
CA ARG A 187 -20.68 -7.10 8.32
C ARG A 187 -21.40 -8.20 9.10
N ASN A 188 -22.73 -8.11 9.19
CA ASN A 188 -23.61 -9.19 9.63
C ASN A 188 -23.93 -10.16 8.47
N GLU A 189 -24.42 -11.37 8.80
CA GLU A 189 -24.76 -12.39 7.78
C GLU A 189 -25.80 -11.91 6.75
N ALA A 190 -26.75 -11.07 7.18
CA ALA A 190 -27.80 -10.51 6.33
C ALA A 190 -27.38 -9.24 5.56
N GLU A 191 -26.18 -8.73 5.79
CA GLU A 191 -25.66 -7.52 5.15
C GLU A 191 -24.78 -7.85 3.95
N LEU A 192 -24.86 -7.01 2.91
CA LEU A 192 -24.04 -7.09 1.69
C LEU A 192 -24.22 -8.40 0.89
N THR A 193 -25.31 -9.14 1.09
CA THR A 193 -25.52 -10.46 0.47
C THR A 193 -25.65 -10.41 -1.07
N GLU A 194 -26.09 -9.28 -1.62
CA GLU A 194 -26.24 -9.05 -3.06
C GLU A 194 -25.30 -7.93 -3.56
N ASP A 195 -24.21 -7.68 -2.85
CA ASP A 195 -23.29 -6.60 -3.19
C ASP A 195 -22.55 -6.89 -4.52
N PRO A 196 -22.61 -5.99 -5.52
CA PRO A 196 -21.97 -6.19 -6.82
C PRO A 196 -20.46 -6.43 -6.76
N ARG A 197 -19.78 -5.99 -5.69
CA ARG A 197 -18.33 -6.21 -5.51
C ARG A 197 -17.98 -7.68 -5.32
N PHE A 198 -18.92 -8.47 -4.82
CA PHE A 198 -18.74 -9.89 -4.53
C PHE A 198 -19.40 -10.79 -5.58
N ALA A 199 -20.01 -10.20 -6.61
CA ALA A 199 -20.70 -10.93 -7.65
C ALA A 199 -19.77 -11.94 -8.35
N GLY A 200 -20.27 -13.17 -8.49
CA GLY A 200 -19.51 -14.27 -9.07
C GLY A 200 -18.64 -15.02 -8.08
N TYR A 201 -18.44 -14.53 -6.86
CA TYR A 201 -17.66 -15.20 -5.82
C TYR A 201 -18.52 -15.68 -4.66
N ARG A 202 -18.01 -16.64 -3.89
CA ARG A 202 -18.56 -16.91 -2.57
C ARG A 202 -18.47 -15.66 -1.71
N MET A 203 -19.53 -15.39 -0.95
CA MET A 203 -19.58 -14.24 -0.05
C MET A 203 -18.44 -14.31 0.98
N PRO A 204 -17.61 -13.26 1.13
CA PRO A 204 -16.53 -13.26 2.10
C PRO A 204 -17.05 -13.44 3.54
N PRO A 205 -16.34 -14.21 4.38
CA PRO A 205 -16.84 -14.57 5.70
C PRO A 205 -16.94 -13.35 6.64
N THR A 206 -18.00 -13.30 7.44
CA THR A 206 -18.25 -12.23 8.43
C THR A 206 -17.14 -12.14 9.49
N GLY A 207 -16.53 -13.28 9.82
CA GLY A 207 -15.42 -13.39 10.76
C GLY A 207 -14.04 -13.00 10.22
N ASN A 208 -13.91 -12.65 8.93
CA ASN A 208 -12.64 -12.19 8.35
C ASN A 208 -12.86 -11.35 7.08
N ALA A 209 -12.57 -10.05 7.14
CA ALA A 209 -12.73 -9.14 6.01
C ALA A 209 -11.65 -9.25 4.92
N ASN A 210 -10.60 -10.08 5.06
CA ASN A 210 -9.47 -10.12 4.12
C ASN A 210 -9.95 -10.28 2.66
N TYR A 211 -10.75 -11.30 2.36
CA TYR A 211 -11.30 -11.49 1.00
C TYR A 211 -12.37 -10.45 0.62
N GLY A 212 -13.02 -9.81 1.60
CA GLY A 212 -13.87 -8.65 1.35
C GLY A 212 -13.07 -7.47 0.79
N TRP A 213 -11.91 -7.18 1.38
CA TRP A 213 -11.00 -6.15 0.88
C TRP A 213 -10.43 -6.50 -0.50
N ILE A 214 -10.01 -7.75 -0.72
CA ILE A 214 -9.52 -8.23 -2.03
C ILE A 214 -10.57 -7.97 -3.11
N LEU A 215 -11.80 -8.44 -2.90
CA LEU A 215 -12.87 -8.28 -3.90
C LEU A 215 -13.31 -6.82 -4.06
N HIS A 216 -13.28 -6.01 -2.99
CA HIS A 216 -13.48 -4.56 -3.11
C HIS A 216 -12.43 -3.92 -4.02
N MET A 217 -11.14 -4.22 -3.82
CA MET A 217 -10.06 -3.70 -4.67
C MET A 217 -10.21 -4.19 -6.13
N LEU A 218 -10.52 -5.46 -6.35
CA LEU A 218 -10.80 -6.01 -7.67
C LEU A 218 -11.94 -5.25 -8.38
N SER A 219 -13.02 -4.94 -7.65
CA SER A 219 -14.15 -4.18 -8.20
C SER A 219 -13.74 -2.77 -8.66
N LYS A 220 -12.72 -2.18 -8.02
CA LYS A 220 -12.21 -0.82 -8.28
C LYS A 220 -11.09 -0.75 -9.30
N LEU A 221 -10.51 -1.87 -9.74
CA LEU A 221 -9.50 -1.84 -10.80
C LEU A 221 -10.09 -1.45 -12.17
N SER A 222 -9.36 -0.61 -12.91
CA SER A 222 -9.57 -0.38 -14.34
C SER A 222 -9.23 -1.63 -15.15
N ALA A 223 -9.60 -1.69 -16.43
CA ALA A 223 -9.42 -2.88 -17.27
C ALA A 223 -7.95 -3.35 -17.37
N ASN A 224 -7.00 -2.41 -17.30
CA ASN A 224 -5.56 -2.66 -17.31
C ASN A 224 -4.89 -2.31 -15.97
N GLY A 225 -5.70 -2.20 -14.91
CA GLY A 225 -5.23 -1.80 -13.60
C GLY A 225 -4.54 -2.93 -12.85
N THR A 226 -3.61 -2.57 -11.97
CA THR A 226 -2.88 -3.50 -11.10
C THR A 226 -3.00 -3.05 -9.64
N ALA A 227 -3.30 -3.97 -8.74
CA ALA A 227 -3.32 -3.73 -7.30
C ALA A 227 -2.18 -4.48 -6.63
N GLY A 228 -1.49 -3.82 -5.70
CA GLY A 228 -0.53 -4.42 -4.78
C GLY A 228 -0.96 -4.10 -3.35
N PHE A 229 -1.12 -5.12 -2.50
CA PHE A 229 -1.61 -4.89 -1.14
C PHE A 229 -1.08 -5.91 -0.14
N VAL A 230 -1.06 -5.49 1.13
CA VAL A 230 -0.56 -6.29 2.24
C VAL A 230 -1.68 -7.10 2.87
N LEU A 231 -1.43 -8.37 3.18
CA LEU A 231 -2.30 -9.21 4.01
C LEU A 231 -1.47 -10.08 4.97
N ALA A 232 -2.13 -10.66 5.97
CA ALA A 232 -1.52 -11.71 6.78
C ALA A 232 -1.28 -12.99 5.94
N ASN A 233 -0.21 -13.73 6.20
CA ASN A 233 0.14 -14.96 5.46
C ASN A 233 -0.98 -16.00 5.41
N GLY A 234 -1.84 -16.04 6.43
CA GLY A 234 -3.00 -16.93 6.45
C GLY A 234 -3.92 -16.74 5.24
N SER A 235 -3.97 -15.55 4.64
CA SER A 235 -4.74 -15.28 3.42
C SER A 235 -4.35 -16.19 2.24
N MET A 236 -3.08 -16.60 2.14
CA MET A 236 -2.57 -17.41 1.02
C MET A 236 -2.97 -18.88 1.09
N SER A 237 -3.27 -19.40 2.28
CA SER A 237 -3.44 -20.84 2.51
C SER A 237 -4.70 -21.24 3.29
N SER A 238 -5.38 -20.28 3.92
CA SER A 238 -6.56 -20.57 4.72
C SER A 238 -7.69 -21.14 3.86
N ASN A 239 -8.24 -22.26 4.32
CA ASN A 239 -9.47 -22.85 3.81
C ASN A 239 -10.65 -22.63 4.78
N THR A 240 -10.47 -21.78 5.79
CA THR A 240 -11.52 -21.50 6.77
C THR A 240 -12.64 -20.69 6.12
N SER A 241 -13.89 -21.01 6.46
CA SER A 241 -15.06 -20.22 6.09
C SER A 241 -15.22 -19.89 4.59
N GLY A 242 -14.70 -20.74 3.70
CA GLY A 242 -14.82 -20.59 2.24
C GLY A 242 -13.76 -19.71 1.58
N GLU A 243 -12.73 -19.25 2.31
CA GLU A 243 -11.63 -18.45 1.75
C GLU A 243 -10.89 -19.18 0.61
N GLY A 244 -10.72 -20.50 0.74
CA GLY A 244 -10.11 -21.34 -0.31
C GLY A 244 -10.89 -21.35 -1.62
N GLU A 245 -12.22 -21.32 -1.56
CA GLU A 245 -13.07 -21.28 -2.77
C GLU A 245 -12.95 -19.94 -3.49
N ILE A 246 -12.92 -18.83 -2.76
CA ILE A 246 -12.72 -17.49 -3.34
C ILE A 246 -11.33 -17.41 -3.98
N ARG A 247 -10.28 -17.89 -3.29
CA ARG A 247 -8.91 -17.93 -3.80
C ARG A 247 -8.80 -18.75 -5.08
N ALA A 248 -9.34 -19.98 -5.05
CA ALA A 248 -9.33 -20.87 -6.20
C ALA A 248 -9.96 -20.19 -7.42
N GLN A 249 -11.13 -19.59 -7.24
CA GLN A 249 -11.83 -18.91 -8.32
C GLN A 249 -11.08 -17.69 -8.86
N MET A 250 -10.44 -16.89 -7.99
CA MET A 250 -9.62 -15.76 -8.44
C MET A 250 -8.42 -16.21 -9.28
N ILE A 251 -7.80 -17.33 -8.90
CA ILE A 251 -6.68 -17.93 -9.63
C ILE A 251 -7.17 -18.52 -10.96
N GLU A 252 -8.31 -19.19 -10.98
CA GLU A 252 -8.93 -19.70 -12.21
C GLU A 252 -9.36 -18.61 -13.18
N ASN A 253 -9.74 -17.45 -12.65
CA ASN A 253 -10.02 -16.24 -13.44
C ASN A 253 -8.75 -15.50 -13.88
N ASP A 254 -7.56 -16.05 -13.61
CA ASP A 254 -6.25 -15.51 -13.97
C ASP A 254 -5.97 -14.10 -13.43
N LEU A 255 -6.52 -13.78 -12.24
CA LEU A 255 -6.44 -12.43 -11.66
C LEU A 255 -5.19 -12.21 -10.80
N ILE A 256 -4.60 -13.28 -10.25
CA ILE A 256 -3.46 -13.19 -9.33
C ILE A 256 -2.16 -13.17 -10.13
N ASP A 257 -1.45 -12.04 -10.08
CA ASP A 257 -0.25 -11.76 -10.89
C ASP A 257 1.02 -12.24 -10.19
N CYS A 258 1.22 -11.82 -8.93
CA CYS A 258 2.39 -12.16 -8.13
C CYS A 258 2.05 -12.29 -6.65
N MET A 259 2.67 -13.26 -5.99
CA MET A 259 2.53 -13.56 -4.56
C MET A 259 3.89 -13.48 -3.89
N ILE A 260 4.00 -12.70 -2.81
CA ILE A 260 5.28 -12.48 -2.12
C ILE A 260 5.15 -12.80 -0.64
N ALA A 261 5.88 -13.79 -0.15
CA ALA A 261 6.02 -14.02 1.28
C ALA A 261 7.11 -13.11 1.84
N LEU A 262 6.77 -12.19 2.74
CA LEU A 262 7.74 -11.25 3.31
C LEU A 262 8.37 -11.80 4.60
N PRO A 263 9.55 -11.28 5.01
CA PRO A 263 10.11 -11.55 6.32
C PRO A 263 9.11 -11.28 7.45
N GLY A 264 9.15 -12.12 8.48
CA GLY A 264 8.53 -11.78 9.76
C GLY A 264 9.17 -10.53 10.36
N GLN A 265 8.49 -9.91 11.33
CA GLN A 265 9.03 -8.79 12.12
C GLN A 265 9.25 -7.47 11.35
N LEU A 266 8.71 -7.32 10.13
CA LEU A 266 8.73 -6.03 9.42
C LEU A 266 7.77 -5.01 10.06
N PHE A 267 6.63 -5.47 10.57
CA PHE A 267 5.60 -4.60 11.13
C PHE A 267 5.85 -4.31 12.61
N TYR A 268 5.82 -3.04 12.99
CA TYR A 268 6.03 -2.62 14.38
C TYR A 268 4.90 -3.07 15.32
N THR A 269 3.68 -3.14 14.81
CA THR A 269 2.45 -3.36 15.60
C THR A 269 1.99 -4.81 15.61
N THR A 270 2.59 -5.68 14.80
CA THR A 270 2.21 -7.11 14.74
C THR A 270 3.41 -7.98 14.40
N GLN A 271 3.47 -9.15 15.04
CA GLN A 271 4.43 -10.20 14.72
C GLN A 271 3.86 -11.20 13.71
N ILE A 272 2.62 -11.00 13.25
CA ILE A 272 2.00 -11.83 12.22
C ILE A 272 2.83 -11.67 10.94
N PRO A 273 3.38 -12.76 10.38
CA PRO A 273 4.01 -12.73 9.07
C PRO A 273 3.02 -12.26 8.01
N VAL A 274 3.45 -11.34 7.15
CA VAL A 274 2.63 -10.76 6.10
C VAL A 274 3.13 -11.17 4.73
N CYS A 275 2.24 -11.06 3.75
CA CYS A 275 2.51 -11.28 2.34
C CYS A 275 2.03 -10.09 1.53
N LEU A 276 2.60 -9.92 0.34
CA LEU A 276 2.06 -9.04 -0.69
C LEU A 276 1.31 -9.87 -1.72
N TRP A 277 0.12 -9.40 -2.05
CA TRP A 277 -0.65 -9.88 -3.17
C TRP A 277 -0.58 -8.83 -4.27
N PHE A 278 -0.29 -9.27 -5.48
CA PHE A 278 -0.46 -8.49 -6.69
C PHE A 278 -1.55 -9.12 -7.54
N MET A 279 -2.55 -8.32 -7.91
CA MET A 279 -3.60 -8.75 -8.84
C MET A 279 -3.74 -7.76 -9.99
N THR A 280 -4.17 -8.26 -11.14
CA THR A 280 -4.40 -7.46 -12.35
C THR A 280 -5.66 -7.93 -13.07
N LYS A 281 -6.31 -7.02 -13.80
CA LYS A 281 -7.40 -7.38 -14.73
C LYS A 281 -6.92 -7.77 -16.13
N SER A 282 -5.65 -7.55 -16.42
CA SER A 282 -5.04 -7.95 -17.69
C SER A 282 -3.61 -8.46 -17.49
N LYS A 283 -3.36 -9.66 -18.00
CA LYS A 283 -2.03 -10.29 -18.15
C LYS A 283 -1.60 -10.43 -19.61
N ALA A 284 -2.42 -9.94 -20.53
CA ALA A 284 -2.05 -9.88 -21.94
C ALA A 284 -0.87 -8.92 -22.14
N ALA A 285 -0.21 -9.03 -23.29
CA ALA A 285 0.83 -8.09 -23.68
C ALA A 285 0.29 -6.65 -23.67
N ASP A 286 1.08 -5.73 -23.11
CA ASP A 286 0.79 -4.29 -23.10
C ASP A 286 2.00 -3.55 -23.68
N PRO A 287 2.00 -3.25 -24.99
CA PRO A 287 3.10 -2.54 -25.63
C PRO A 287 3.34 -1.14 -25.07
N ALA A 288 2.32 -0.49 -24.49
CA ALA A 288 2.49 0.84 -23.90
C ALA A 288 3.29 0.80 -22.60
N LYS A 289 3.30 -0.34 -21.90
CA LYS A 289 4.08 -0.57 -20.68
C LYS A 289 5.27 -1.52 -20.89
N GLY A 290 5.46 -2.01 -22.12
CA GLY A 290 6.48 -3.00 -22.45
C GLY A 290 6.26 -4.37 -21.79
N TYR A 291 5.02 -4.70 -21.40
CA TYR A 291 4.71 -5.98 -20.76
C TYR A 291 4.50 -7.08 -21.79
N ARG A 292 5.03 -8.27 -21.49
CA ARG A 292 4.77 -9.47 -22.29
C ARG A 292 3.42 -10.08 -21.93
N ASP A 293 2.97 -11.00 -22.79
CA ASP A 293 1.88 -11.90 -22.46
C ASP A 293 2.34 -12.90 -21.38
N ARG A 294 1.58 -12.99 -20.30
CA ARG A 294 1.79 -13.87 -19.15
C ARG A 294 0.48 -14.49 -18.66
N GLN A 295 -0.52 -14.61 -19.55
CA GLN A 295 -1.79 -15.26 -19.20
C GLN A 295 -1.55 -16.70 -18.73
N GLY A 296 -2.22 -17.10 -17.65
CA GLY A 296 -2.09 -18.42 -17.04
C GLY A 296 -0.83 -18.63 -16.20
N GLU A 297 0.00 -17.60 -16.04
CA GLU A 297 1.18 -17.61 -15.17
C GLU A 297 0.95 -16.79 -13.89
N THR A 298 1.43 -17.28 -12.75
CA THR A 298 1.55 -16.51 -11.52
C THR A 298 2.97 -16.61 -10.98
N LEU A 299 3.58 -15.47 -10.65
CA LEU A 299 4.90 -15.43 -10.03
C LEU A 299 4.80 -15.60 -8.52
N PHE A 300 5.61 -16.48 -7.94
CA PHE A 300 5.79 -16.61 -6.50
C PHE A 300 7.20 -16.15 -6.13
N ILE A 301 7.31 -15.28 -5.12
CA ILE A 301 8.57 -14.82 -4.55
C ILE A 301 8.57 -15.10 -3.04
N ASP A 302 9.57 -15.84 -2.57
CA ASP A 302 9.85 -16.07 -1.17
C ASP A 302 10.96 -15.12 -0.69
N ALA A 303 10.55 -13.97 -0.17
CA ALA A 303 11.45 -12.97 0.39
C ALA A 303 11.71 -13.19 1.90
N ARG A 304 11.24 -14.28 2.53
CA ARG A 304 11.28 -14.45 4.00
C ARG A 304 12.68 -14.38 4.60
N ASN A 305 13.69 -14.75 3.81
CA ASN A 305 15.10 -14.77 4.22
C ASN A 305 15.82 -13.43 4.02
N LEU A 306 15.17 -12.45 3.38
CA LEU A 306 15.72 -11.12 3.15
C LEU A 306 15.58 -10.20 4.38
N GLY A 307 16.20 -9.03 4.29
CA GLY A 307 16.12 -7.96 5.29
C GLY A 307 17.12 -8.09 6.43
N THR A 308 17.35 -6.94 7.09
CA THR A 308 18.31 -6.80 8.19
C THR A 308 17.62 -6.42 9.50
N MET A 309 18.11 -6.94 10.62
CA MET A 309 17.62 -6.55 11.95
C MET A 309 18.07 -5.13 12.28
N ILE A 310 17.12 -4.21 12.43
CA ILE A 310 17.37 -2.81 12.86
C ILE A 310 17.16 -2.63 14.37
N SER A 311 16.53 -3.61 15.01
CA SER A 311 16.38 -3.71 16.46
C SER A 311 16.39 -5.19 16.87
N ARG A 312 16.23 -5.49 18.17
CA ARG A 312 16.10 -6.88 18.65
C ARG A 312 14.83 -7.58 18.15
N THR A 313 13.83 -6.83 17.71
CA THR A 313 12.49 -7.34 17.40
C THR A 313 11.94 -6.86 16.05
N THR A 314 12.74 -6.13 15.27
CA THR A 314 12.29 -5.51 14.03
C THR A 314 13.31 -5.71 12.91
N LYS A 315 12.82 -6.21 11.78
CA LYS A 315 13.53 -6.25 10.51
C LYS A 315 13.14 -5.08 9.62
N GLU A 316 14.02 -4.75 8.69
CA GLU A 316 13.74 -3.84 7.58
C GLU A 316 14.33 -4.42 6.29
N LEU A 317 13.62 -4.26 5.17
CA LEU A 317 14.19 -4.55 3.85
C LEU A 317 15.11 -3.39 3.45
N THR A 318 16.34 -3.72 3.08
CA THR A 318 17.29 -2.75 2.53
C THR A 318 16.89 -2.33 1.12
N ALA A 319 17.49 -1.25 0.60
CA ALA A 319 17.28 -0.86 -0.79
C ALA A 319 17.69 -1.98 -1.78
N GLU A 320 18.72 -2.76 -1.46
CA GLU A 320 19.15 -3.91 -2.27
C GLU A 320 18.15 -5.06 -2.20
N ASP A 321 17.58 -5.36 -1.03
CA ASP A 321 16.49 -6.35 -0.90
C ASP A 321 15.29 -5.95 -1.75
N ILE A 322 14.89 -4.67 -1.68
CA ILE A 322 13.75 -4.14 -2.46
C ILE A 322 14.05 -4.23 -3.96
N ALA A 323 15.22 -3.78 -4.40
CA ALA A 323 15.63 -3.86 -5.79
C ALA A 323 15.65 -5.30 -6.30
N THR A 324 16.14 -6.25 -5.49
CA THR A 324 16.17 -7.68 -5.85
C THR A 324 14.77 -8.23 -6.12
N ILE A 325 13.80 -7.90 -5.26
CA ILE A 325 12.40 -8.33 -5.42
C ILE A 325 11.76 -7.63 -6.64
N ALA A 326 11.92 -6.31 -6.75
CA ALA A 326 11.33 -5.52 -7.83
C ALA A 326 11.90 -5.91 -9.20
N ASP A 327 13.22 -6.06 -9.31
CA ASP A 327 13.90 -6.52 -10.52
C ASP A 327 13.39 -7.89 -10.96
N THR A 328 13.21 -8.81 -10.03
CA THR A 328 12.71 -10.16 -10.33
C THR A 328 11.30 -10.12 -10.93
N TYR A 329 10.42 -9.31 -10.34
CA TYR A 329 9.06 -9.14 -10.84
C TYR A 329 9.03 -8.43 -12.20
N HIS A 330 9.84 -7.39 -12.37
CA HIS A 330 9.92 -6.64 -13.62
C HIS A 330 10.56 -7.44 -14.75
N ALA A 331 11.58 -8.25 -14.46
CA ALA A 331 12.18 -9.18 -15.42
C ALA A 331 11.17 -10.24 -15.87
N TRP A 332 10.32 -10.73 -14.96
CA TRP A 332 9.28 -11.70 -15.30
C TRP A 332 8.18 -11.11 -16.18
N ARG A 333 7.73 -9.87 -15.92
CA ARG A 333 6.56 -9.29 -16.62
C ARG A 333 6.90 -8.54 -17.91
N SER A 334 8.17 -8.15 -18.09
CA SER A 334 8.59 -7.30 -19.22
C SER A 334 8.92 -8.11 -20.47
N THR A 335 8.77 -7.48 -21.62
CA THR A 335 9.38 -7.93 -22.87
C THR A 335 10.91 -7.82 -22.79
N PRO A 336 11.67 -8.60 -23.58
CA PRO A 336 13.12 -8.45 -23.65
C PRO A 336 13.57 -7.03 -23.99
N GLU A 337 12.83 -6.33 -24.85
CA GLU A 337 13.12 -4.96 -25.25
C GLU A 337 12.94 -3.97 -24.09
N GLU A 338 11.85 -4.09 -23.33
CA GLU A 338 11.63 -3.25 -22.15
C GLU A 338 12.65 -3.56 -21.05
N LEU A 339 13.02 -4.84 -20.87
CA LEU A 339 14.04 -5.21 -19.88
C LEU A 339 15.41 -4.63 -20.24
N ALA A 340 15.79 -4.68 -21.52
CA ALA A 340 16.99 -4.00 -22.01
C ALA A 340 16.93 -2.47 -21.79
N ALA A 341 15.76 -1.86 -21.98
CA ALA A 341 15.56 -0.44 -21.73
C ALA A 341 15.67 -0.09 -20.23
N ARG A 342 15.14 -0.93 -19.32
CA ARG A 342 15.30 -0.79 -17.86
C ARG A 342 16.77 -0.82 -17.45
N ILE A 343 17.53 -1.79 -17.97
CA ILE A 343 18.97 -1.90 -17.70
C ILE A 343 19.71 -0.65 -18.19
N ALA A 344 19.37 -0.15 -19.39
CA ALA A 344 19.99 1.05 -19.94
C ALA A 344 19.70 2.31 -19.10
N ARG A 345 18.55 2.38 -18.42
CA ARG A 345 18.20 3.46 -17.48
C ARG A 345 18.80 3.26 -16.09
N GLY A 346 19.28 2.06 -15.77
CA GLY A 346 19.76 1.69 -14.43
C GLY A 346 18.66 1.27 -13.47
N ASP A 347 17.44 1.05 -13.97
CA ASP A 347 16.27 0.65 -13.18
C ASP A 347 16.30 -0.84 -12.82
N SER A 348 17.09 -1.64 -13.55
CA SER A 348 17.21 -3.08 -13.28
C SER A 348 18.59 -3.64 -13.59
N LYS A 349 18.96 -4.71 -12.88
CA LYS A 349 20.21 -5.45 -13.09
C LYS A 349 20.02 -6.79 -13.80
N LEU A 350 18.77 -7.24 -14.00
CA LEU A 350 18.48 -8.57 -14.55
C LEU A 350 18.25 -8.51 -16.06
N GLU A 351 19.06 -9.25 -16.83
CA GLU A 351 18.91 -9.37 -18.30
C GLU A 351 17.76 -10.27 -18.74
N LYS A 352 17.31 -11.16 -17.85
CA LYS A 352 16.16 -12.05 -18.04
C LYS A 352 15.67 -12.57 -16.69
N TYR A 353 14.42 -13.04 -16.68
CA TYR A 353 13.89 -13.82 -15.58
C TYR A 353 14.38 -15.28 -15.64
N GLU A 354 14.71 -15.84 -14.48
CA GLU A 354 14.95 -17.27 -14.27
C GLU A 354 14.41 -17.70 -12.91
N ASP A 355 13.83 -18.90 -12.83
CA ASP A 355 13.42 -19.49 -11.56
C ASP A 355 14.64 -19.74 -10.67
N GLN A 356 14.52 -19.40 -9.39
CA GLN A 356 15.59 -19.55 -8.40
C GLN A 356 15.08 -20.34 -7.20
N ALA A 357 15.67 -21.51 -6.99
CA ALA A 357 15.29 -22.40 -5.88
C ALA A 357 15.39 -21.66 -4.54
N GLY A 358 14.28 -21.63 -3.79
CA GLY A 358 14.19 -20.96 -2.50
C GLY A 358 13.98 -19.44 -2.56
N PHE A 359 13.79 -18.86 -3.75
CA PHE A 359 13.54 -17.42 -3.91
C PHE A 359 12.39 -17.10 -4.87
N CYS A 360 12.39 -17.57 -6.11
CA CYS A 360 11.30 -17.27 -7.05
C CYS A 360 10.95 -18.43 -7.97
N LYS A 361 9.67 -18.53 -8.34
CA LYS A 361 9.16 -19.52 -9.29
C LYS A 361 7.93 -19.00 -10.03
N VAL A 362 7.87 -19.21 -11.34
CA VAL A 362 6.63 -19.09 -12.12
C VAL A 362 5.85 -20.38 -12.03
N ALA A 363 4.58 -20.30 -11.65
CA ALA A 363 3.68 -21.43 -11.61
C ALA A 363 2.56 -21.26 -12.64
N THR A 364 2.21 -22.34 -13.31
CA THR A 364 1.02 -22.42 -14.16
C THR A 364 -0.23 -22.63 -13.31
N LEU A 365 -1.42 -22.41 -13.88
CA LEU A 365 -2.68 -22.79 -13.23
C LEU A 365 -2.69 -24.26 -12.79
N GLN A 366 -2.11 -25.17 -13.58
CA GLN A 366 -2.07 -26.59 -13.22
C GLN A 366 -1.15 -26.84 -12.02
N ASP A 367 0.03 -26.22 -11.98
CA ASP A 367 0.93 -26.31 -10.82
C ASP A 367 0.21 -25.86 -9.54
N ILE A 368 -0.55 -24.77 -9.62
CA ILE A 368 -1.28 -24.22 -8.48
C ILE A 368 -2.45 -25.14 -8.07
N LYS A 369 -3.16 -25.74 -9.04
CA LYS A 369 -4.21 -26.74 -8.78
C LYS A 369 -3.66 -28.00 -8.11
N ASP A 370 -2.50 -28.47 -8.54
CA ASP A 370 -1.84 -29.64 -7.97
C ASP A 370 -1.37 -29.39 -6.52
N ASN A 371 -1.34 -28.12 -6.09
CA ASN A 371 -1.05 -27.68 -4.72
C ASN A 371 -2.29 -27.09 -4.01
N ASP A 372 -3.50 -27.52 -4.39
CA ASP A 372 -4.77 -27.12 -3.75
C ASP A 372 -5.00 -25.60 -3.69
N TYR A 373 -4.52 -24.88 -4.71
CA TYR A 373 -4.57 -23.42 -4.81
C TYR A 373 -3.82 -22.69 -3.69
N VAL A 374 -2.71 -23.24 -3.19
CA VAL A 374 -1.85 -22.66 -2.15
C VAL A 374 -0.44 -22.39 -2.65
#